data_AF-A0A661ZIS4-F1
#
_entry.id   AF-A0A661ZIS4-F1
#
_cell.length_a   1.000
_cell.length_b   1.000
_cell.length_c   1.000
_cell.angle_alpha   90.00
_cell.angle_beta   90.00
_cell.angle_gamma   90.00
#
_symmetry.space_group_name_H-M   'P 1'
#
loop_
_entity.id
_entity.type
_entity.pdbx_description
1 polymer ?
#
loop_
_entity_poly.entity_id
_entity_poly.type
_entity_poly.pdbx_seq_one_letter_code
_entity_poly.pdbx_strand_id
1 'polypeptide(L)'
;KDIYKKTKLFFSNPNNDENLPEKKMKEIPFFGNYPVSKGVISLQTDRNTNYDKYLQVNNELVRAVNDLRDEKAMEKFGISFDELGKTDKEKQKAVAKVYPLNISEAEPRRIAAGAGK
;
A
#
# COMPACT_ATOMS: atom_id res chain seq x y z
N LYS A 1 -3.38 13.98 6.94
CA LYS A 1 -3.09 14.44 5.56
C LYS A 1 -1.70 13.99 5.07
N ASP A 2 -0.65 14.05 5.89
CA ASP A 2 0.69 13.60 5.48
C ASP A 2 0.81 12.10 5.19
N ILE A 3 0.14 11.25 5.98
CA ILE A 3 0.22 9.79 5.85
C ILE A 3 -0.22 9.36 4.44
N TYR A 4 -1.35 9.88 3.97
CA TYR A 4 -1.86 9.61 2.62
C TYR A 4 -0.82 9.95 1.54
N LYS A 5 -0.26 11.17 1.55
CA LYS A 5 0.74 11.61 0.55
C LYS A 5 2.02 10.78 0.60
N LYS A 6 2.54 10.54 1.81
CA LYS A 6 3.75 9.73 2.01
C LYS A 6 3.55 8.30 1.53
N THR A 7 2.36 7.73 1.74
CA THR A 7 2.00 6.38 1.27
C THR A 7 1.97 6.32 -0.24
N LYS A 8 1.33 7.30 -0.91
CA LYS A 8 1.34 7.38 -2.37
C LYS A 8 2.77 7.45 -2.90
N LEU A 9 3.61 8.31 -2.32
CA LEU A 9 5.01 8.46 -2.71
C LEU A 9 5.82 7.18 -2.50
N PHE A 10 5.63 6.50 -1.36
CA PHE A 10 6.32 5.26 -1.01
C PHE A 10 6.04 4.12 -2.01
N PHE A 11 4.79 3.94 -2.41
CA PHE A 11 4.43 2.87 -3.35
C PHE A 11 4.69 3.23 -4.81
N SER A 12 4.55 4.50 -5.20
CA SER A 12 4.78 4.93 -6.59
C SER A 12 6.27 5.14 -6.90
N ASN A 13 7.05 5.65 -5.94
CA ASN A 13 8.45 6.08 -6.08
C ASN A 13 8.75 6.61 -7.50
N PRO A 14 8.10 7.69 -7.96
CA PRO A 14 8.13 8.10 -9.36
C PRO A 14 9.53 8.55 -9.81
N ASN A 15 10.34 9.07 -8.88
CA ASN A 15 11.69 9.59 -9.15
C ASN A 15 12.79 8.54 -8.93
N ASN A 16 12.44 7.28 -8.62
CA ASN A 16 13.40 6.23 -8.22
C ASN A 16 14.38 6.72 -7.15
N ASP A 17 13.86 7.40 -6.13
CA ASP A 17 14.63 7.87 -5.00
C ASP A 17 15.23 6.67 -4.25
N GLU A 18 16.51 6.74 -3.94
CA GLU A 18 17.26 5.69 -3.23
C GLU A 18 16.80 5.51 -1.77
N ASN A 19 16.16 6.54 -1.18
CA ASN A 19 15.58 6.45 0.16
C ASN A 19 14.19 5.80 0.18
N LEU A 20 13.64 5.49 -1.00
CA LEU A 20 12.34 4.86 -1.17
C LEU A 20 12.51 3.39 -1.59
N PRO A 21 11.50 2.54 -1.34
CA PRO A 21 11.62 1.11 -1.58
C PRO A 21 11.96 0.79 -3.04
N GLU A 22 12.87 -0.16 -3.20
CA GLU A 22 13.22 -0.72 -4.50
C GLU A 22 12.00 -1.30 -5.21
N LYS A 23 12.00 -1.20 -6.54
CA LYS A 23 11.00 -1.84 -7.39
C LYS A 23 11.56 -3.14 -7.98
N LYS A 24 10.72 -4.17 -8.02
CA LYS A 24 11.00 -5.40 -8.78
C LYS A 24 10.20 -5.39 -10.07
N MET A 25 10.85 -5.70 -11.18
CA MET A 25 10.13 -6.04 -12.40
C MET A 25 9.29 -7.30 -12.16
N LYS A 26 8.00 -7.20 -12.44
CA LYS A 26 7.06 -8.31 -12.40
C LYS A 26 6.28 -8.33 -13.71
N GLU A 27 6.04 -9.51 -14.23
CA GLU A 27 5.12 -9.69 -15.34
C GLU A 27 3.69 -9.54 -14.82
N ILE A 28 3.00 -8.52 -15.31
CA ILE A 28 1.61 -8.22 -14.95
C ILE A 28 0.78 -8.25 -16.23
N PRO A 29 -0.33 -9.01 -16.25
CA PRO A 29 -1.26 -9.00 -17.38
C PRO A 29 -1.65 -7.57 -17.78
N PHE A 30 -1.77 -7.28 -19.07
CA PHE A 30 -2.08 -5.94 -19.62
C PHE A 30 -1.01 -4.85 -19.44
N PHE A 31 -0.06 -5.03 -18.52
CA PHE A 31 1.04 -4.08 -18.25
C PHE A 31 2.41 -4.59 -18.72
N GLY A 32 2.55 -5.89 -19.00
CA GLY A 32 3.83 -6.50 -19.37
C GLY A 32 4.80 -6.53 -18.18
N ASN A 33 6.09 -6.35 -18.45
CA ASN A 33 7.09 -6.20 -17.40
C ASN A 33 6.97 -4.82 -16.74
N TYR A 34 6.43 -4.80 -15.53
CA TYR A 34 6.15 -3.57 -14.81
C TYR A 34 6.94 -3.50 -13.49
N PRO A 35 7.55 -2.35 -13.15
CA PRO A 35 8.27 -2.18 -11.89
C PRO A 35 7.29 -1.97 -10.72
N VAL A 36 7.26 -2.92 -9.79
CA VAL A 36 6.38 -2.90 -8.60
C VAL A 36 7.19 -2.71 -7.33
N SER A 37 6.79 -1.77 -6.48
CA SER A 37 7.43 -1.53 -5.18
C SER A 37 7.43 -2.80 -4.31
N LYS A 38 8.59 -3.12 -3.72
CA LYS A 38 8.73 -4.19 -2.71
C LYS A 38 8.43 -3.69 -1.29
N GLY A 39 8.18 -2.40 -1.12
CA GLY A 39 8.00 -1.78 0.18
C GLY A 39 6.85 -2.40 0.96
N VAL A 40 7.05 -2.55 2.27
CA VAL A 40 6.03 -2.96 3.24
C VAL A 40 5.91 -1.85 4.27
N ILE A 41 4.69 -1.42 4.55
CA ILE A 41 4.41 -0.47 5.63
C ILE A 41 4.05 -1.28 6.87
N SER A 42 4.91 -1.24 7.89
CA SER A 42 4.62 -1.85 9.18
C SER A 42 3.94 -0.84 10.10
N LEU A 43 2.70 -1.11 10.47
CA LEU A 43 1.99 -0.37 11.51
C LEU A 43 2.34 -0.97 12.87
N GLN A 44 2.90 -0.15 13.75
CA GLN A 44 3.18 -0.53 15.13
C GLN A 44 2.35 0.33 16.07
N THR A 45 1.68 -0.30 17.02
CA THR A 45 0.88 0.38 18.04
C THR A 45 1.33 -0.05 19.43
N ASP A 46 1.47 0.90 20.34
CA ASP A 46 1.67 0.63 21.77
C ASP A 46 0.35 0.21 22.43
N ARG A 47 0.42 -0.61 23.49
CA ARG A 47 -0.77 -1.12 24.22
C ARG A 47 -1.69 -0.02 24.77
N ASN A 48 -1.18 1.19 24.97
CA ASN A 48 -1.94 2.34 25.45
C ASN A 48 -2.47 3.24 24.31
N THR A 49 -2.32 2.82 23.06
CA THR A 49 -2.76 3.60 21.90
C THR A 49 -4.27 3.48 21.74
N ASN A 50 -4.93 4.62 21.56
CA ASN A 50 -6.35 4.64 21.25
C ASN A 50 -6.60 3.92 19.91
N TYR A 51 -7.42 2.87 19.94
CA TYR A 51 -7.78 2.06 18.77
C TYR A 51 -8.33 2.93 17.62
N ASP A 52 -9.05 4.00 17.93
CA ASP A 52 -9.52 4.98 16.93
C ASP A 52 -8.38 5.59 16.11
N LYS A 53 -7.24 5.91 16.74
CA LYS A 53 -6.08 6.47 16.02
C LYS A 53 -5.46 5.44 15.09
N TYR A 54 -5.36 4.19 15.53
CA TYR A 54 -4.89 3.09 14.69
C TYR A 54 -5.80 2.91 13.47
N LEU A 55 -7.13 2.82 13.69
CA LEU A 55 -8.10 2.63 12.62
C LEU A 55 -8.07 3.79 11.62
N GLN A 56 -7.94 5.03 12.10
CA GLN A 56 -7.81 6.21 11.24
C GLN A 56 -6.56 6.14 10.35
N VAL A 57 -5.42 5.73 10.89
CA VAL A 57 -4.19 5.57 10.09
C VAL A 57 -4.35 4.47 9.05
N ASN A 58 -4.90 3.32 9.44
CA ASN A 58 -5.11 2.21 8.52
C ASN A 58 -6.04 2.59 7.36
N ASN A 59 -7.14 3.30 7.65
CA ASN A 59 -8.06 3.81 6.63
C ASN A 59 -7.36 4.75 5.65
N GLU A 60 -6.49 5.64 6.13
CA GLU A 60 -5.74 6.57 5.27
C GLU A 60 -4.72 5.84 4.38
N LEU A 61 -4.06 4.78 4.89
CA LEU A 61 -3.15 3.95 4.08
C LEU A 61 -3.91 3.21 2.97
N VAL A 62 -5.02 2.56 3.32
CA VAL A 62 -5.88 1.84 2.37
C VAL A 62 -6.41 2.80 1.31
N ARG A 63 -6.86 4.00 1.73
CA ARG A 63 -7.33 5.05 0.81
C ARG A 63 -6.24 5.48 -0.17
N ALA A 64 -5.01 5.70 0.31
CA ALA A 64 -3.89 6.10 -0.56
C ALA A 64 -3.56 5.05 -1.63
N VAL A 65 -3.60 3.77 -1.26
CA VAL A 65 -3.35 2.67 -2.20
C VAL A 65 -4.50 2.51 -3.20
N ASN A 66 -5.75 2.65 -2.74
CA ASN A 66 -6.91 2.62 -3.64
C ASN A 66 -6.89 3.79 -4.64
N ASP A 67 -6.48 4.97 -4.21
CA ASP A 67 -6.33 6.13 -5.08
C ASP A 67 -5.29 5.89 -6.20
N LEU A 68 -4.12 5.34 -5.85
CA LEU A 68 -3.11 4.94 -6.84
C LEU A 68 -3.64 3.91 -7.85
N ARG A 69 -4.47 2.97 -7.38
CA ARG A 69 -5.10 1.98 -8.24
C ARG A 69 -6.12 2.62 -9.16
N ASP A 70 -6.93 3.54 -8.66
CA ASP A 70 -7.92 4.25 -9.45
C ASP A 70 -7.26 5.11 -10.53
N GLU A 71 -6.23 5.89 -10.17
CA GLU A 71 -5.42 6.66 -11.11
C GLU A 71 -4.83 5.76 -12.21
N LYS A 72 -4.30 4.59 -11.85
CA LYS A 72 -3.71 3.65 -12.82
C LYS A 72 -4.75 2.95 -13.68
N ALA A 73 -5.91 2.62 -13.12
CA ALA A 73 -7.03 2.05 -13.85
C ALA A 73 -7.56 3.05 -14.89
N MET A 74 -7.77 4.30 -14.49
CA MET A 74 -8.16 5.39 -15.37
C MET A 74 -7.11 5.67 -16.44
N GLU A 75 -5.82 5.71 -16.09
CA GLU A 75 -4.72 5.93 -17.04
C GLU A 75 -4.64 4.82 -18.11
N LYS A 76 -4.79 3.55 -17.72
CA LYS A 76 -4.58 2.40 -18.61
C LYS A 76 -5.83 1.97 -19.38
N PHE A 77 -6.99 2.01 -18.72
CA PHE A 77 -8.25 1.45 -19.24
C PHE A 77 -9.35 2.48 -19.41
N GLY A 78 -9.17 3.72 -18.93
CA GLY A 78 -10.19 4.76 -18.97
C GLY A 78 -11.41 4.49 -18.06
N ILE A 79 -11.29 3.54 -17.14
CA ILE A 79 -12.37 3.07 -16.25
C ILE A 79 -11.83 3.07 -14.82
N SER A 80 -12.65 3.49 -13.86
CA SER A 80 -12.27 3.52 -12.44
C SER A 80 -11.99 2.11 -11.90
N PHE A 81 -11.19 2.01 -10.85
CA PHE A 81 -10.82 0.72 -10.28
C PHE A 81 -12.04 -0.05 -9.73
N ASP A 82 -13.02 0.68 -9.17
CA ASP A 82 -14.28 0.11 -8.70
C ASP A 82 -15.12 -0.48 -9.84
N GLU A 83 -15.24 0.27 -10.95
CA GLU A 83 -16.01 -0.17 -12.11
C GLU A 83 -15.35 -1.36 -12.81
N LEU A 84 -14.01 -1.39 -12.91
CA LEU A 84 -13.29 -2.58 -13.36
C LEU A 84 -13.60 -3.81 -12.49
N GLY A 85 -13.86 -3.65 -11.20
CA GLY A 85 -14.26 -4.77 -10.34
C GLY A 85 -15.61 -5.37 -10.69
N LYS A 86 -16.48 -4.60 -11.36
CA LYS A 86 -17.80 -5.02 -11.82
C LYS A 86 -17.76 -5.54 -13.25
N THR A 87 -17.00 -4.92 -14.13
CA THR A 87 -16.98 -5.26 -15.56
C THR A 87 -15.86 -6.24 -15.95
N ASP A 88 -14.66 -6.11 -15.36
CA ASP A 88 -13.46 -6.81 -15.82
C ASP A 88 -12.50 -7.14 -14.67
N LYS A 89 -12.83 -8.16 -13.89
CA LYS A 89 -12.05 -8.59 -12.71
C LYS A 89 -10.57 -8.87 -13.01
N GLU A 90 -10.23 -9.29 -14.22
CA GLU A 90 -8.82 -9.53 -14.60
C GLU A 90 -8.02 -8.24 -14.72
N LYS A 91 -8.59 -7.19 -15.33
CA LYS A 91 -7.98 -5.85 -15.40
C LYS A 91 -7.86 -5.25 -14.01
N GLN A 92 -8.90 -5.39 -13.17
CA GLN A 92 -8.85 -4.97 -11.77
C GLN A 92 -7.70 -5.66 -11.02
N LYS A 93 -7.58 -6.99 -11.15
CA LYS A 93 -6.48 -7.74 -10.53
C LYS A 93 -5.11 -7.30 -11.02
N ALA A 94 -4.97 -6.99 -12.31
CA ALA A 94 -3.71 -6.47 -12.87
C ALA A 94 -3.31 -5.13 -12.23
N VAL A 95 -4.25 -4.19 -12.11
CA VAL A 95 -4.01 -2.91 -11.42
C VAL A 95 -3.66 -3.13 -9.94
N ALA A 96 -4.34 -4.05 -9.26
CA ALA A 96 -4.03 -4.40 -7.87
C ALA A 96 -2.63 -5.01 -7.70
N LYS A 97 -2.10 -5.72 -8.72
CA LYS A 97 -0.72 -6.21 -8.74
C LYS A 97 0.31 -5.10 -8.94
N VAL A 98 -0.05 -4.03 -9.65
CA VAL A 98 0.81 -2.85 -9.83
C VAL A 98 1.00 -2.11 -8.50
N TYR A 99 -0.09 -1.94 -7.75
CA TYR A 99 -0.08 -1.32 -6.42
C TYR A 99 -0.62 -2.28 -5.35
N PRO A 100 0.22 -3.21 -4.84
CA PRO A 100 -0.19 -4.15 -3.80
C PRO A 100 -0.40 -3.44 -2.46
N LEU A 101 -1.37 -3.92 -1.67
CA LEU A 101 -1.62 -3.42 -0.32
C LEU A 101 -0.69 -4.15 0.66
N ASN A 102 0.60 -3.76 0.68
CA ASN A 102 1.59 -4.35 1.57
C ASN A 102 1.62 -3.61 2.91
N ILE A 103 0.56 -3.78 3.70
CA ILE A 103 0.50 -3.27 5.07
C ILE A 103 0.59 -4.47 6.02
N SER A 104 1.53 -4.41 6.95
CA SER A 104 1.71 -5.44 7.97
C SER A 104 1.45 -4.84 9.35
N GLU A 105 0.61 -5.50 10.14
CA GLU A 105 0.45 -5.17 11.55
C GLU A 105 1.60 -5.83 12.31
N ALA A 106 2.47 -5.02 12.91
CA ALA A 106 3.44 -5.53 13.86
C ALA A 106 2.73 -5.77 15.19
N GLU A 107 2.79 -7.00 15.71
CA GLU A 107 2.28 -7.29 17.05
C GLU A 107 2.86 -6.28 18.06
N PRO A 108 2.06 -5.80 19.03
CA PRO A 108 2.55 -4.84 20.02
C PRO A 108 3.75 -5.47 20.72
N ARG A 109 4.90 -4.77 20.70
CA ARG A 109 6.11 -5.24 21.38
C ARG A 109 5.73 -5.54 22.83
N ARG A 110 5.73 -6.83 23.21
CA ARG A 110 5.83 -7.20 24.61
C ARG A 110 7.20 -6.70 25.05
N ILE A 111 7.24 -5.53 25.69
CA ILE A 111 8.32 -5.23 26.62
C ILE A 111 8.33 -6.40 27.62
N ALA A 112 9.28 -7.31 27.44
CA ALA A 112 9.64 -8.23 28.50
C ALA A 112 10.11 -7.34 29.64
N ALA A 113 9.22 -7.10 30.61
CA ALA A 113 9.61 -6.52 31.87
C ALA A 113 10.72 -7.41 32.43
N GLY A 114 11.93 -6.88 32.47
CA GLY A 114 13.00 -7.47 33.23
C GLY A 114 12.57 -7.53 34.69
N ALA A 115 12.42 -8.74 35.20
CA ALA A 115 12.72 -9.09 36.57
C ALA A 115 13.63 -10.32 36.43
N GLY A 116 14.95 -10.26 36.63
CA GLY A 116 15.69 -9.40 37.53
C GLY A 116 15.70 -10.04 38.91
N LYS A 117 16.69 -10.93 39.10
CA LYS A 117 17.02 -11.77 40.27
C LYS A 117 16.19 -13.02 40.51
#